data_AF-A0A497PQS1-F1
#
_entry.id   AF-A0A497PQS1-F1
#
_cell.length_a   1.000
_cell.length_b   1.000
_cell.length_c   1.000
_cell.angle_alpha   90.00
_cell.angle_beta   90.00
_cell.angle_gamma   90.00
#
_symmetry.space_group_name_H-M   'P 1'
#
loop_
_entity.id
_entity.type
_entity.pdbx_description
1 polymer ?
#
loop_
_entity_poly.entity_id
_entity_poly.type
_entity_poly.pdbx_seq_one_letter_code
_entity_poly.pdbx_strand_id
1 'polypeptide(L)' 'MNCRILIVDALSTGTGKRQSSRDTIGCGPRAVAGVLERRGLECRIRRAEEVLSATSPFRGFDHLAISAMTMDLP' A
#
# COMPACT_ATOMS: atom_id res chain seq x y z
N MET A 1 -7.68 -21.40 -4.66
CA MET A 1 -7.13 -20.46 -5.66
C MET A 1 -6.09 -19.62 -4.95
N ASN A 2 -4.81 -19.76 -5.29
CA ASN A 2 -3.76 -18.88 -4.74
C ASN A 2 -3.83 -17.56 -5.48
N CYS A 3 -4.36 -16.53 -4.83
CA CYS A 3 -4.44 -15.17 -5.35
C CYS A 3 -3.58 -14.30 -4.44
N ARG A 4 -2.49 -13.76 -5.00
CA ARG A 4 -1.50 -12.94 -4.28
C ARG A 4 -1.68 -11.48 -4.63
N ILE A 5 -1.97 -10.67 -3.61
CA ILE A 5 -2.33 -9.27 -3.76
C ILE A 5 -1.22 -8.40 -3.16
N LEU A 6 -0.69 -7.45 -3.94
CA LEU A 6 0.16 -6.40 -3.43
C LEU A 6 -0.68 -5.14 -3.16
N ILE A 7 -0.65 -4.66 -1.93
CA ILE A 7 -1.20 -3.35 -1.54
C ILE A 7 -0.03 -2.38 -1.42
N VAL A 8 -0.04 -1.31 -2.20
CA VAL A 8 0.96 -0.24 -2.13
C VAL A 8 0.37 0.92 -1.35
N ASP A 9 0.98 1.23 -0.21
CA ASP A 9 0.60 2.38 0.60
C ASP A 9 1.32 3.65 0.15
N ALA A 10 0.57 4.55 -0.49
CA ALA A 10 1.04 5.86 -0.90
C ALA A 10 0.39 7.02 -0.10
N LEU A 11 -0.23 6.73 1.05
CA LEU A 11 -0.92 7.75 1.86
C LEU A 11 0.03 8.74 2.53
N SER A 12 1.27 8.35 2.75
CA SER A 12 2.33 9.19 3.32
C SER A 12 3.27 9.78 2.25
N THR A 13 2.95 9.60 0.98
CA THR A 13 3.77 10.03 -0.15
C THR A 13 3.28 11.36 -0.70
N GLY A 14 4.20 12.26 -1.06
CA GLY A 14 3.88 13.60 -1.57
C GLY A 14 4.71 14.71 -0.92
N THR A 15 4.55 15.94 -1.39
CA THR A 15 5.32 17.13 -0.97
C THR A 15 4.63 18.00 0.09
N GLY A 16 3.38 17.70 0.46
CA GLY A 16 2.66 18.48 1.48
C GLY A 16 3.01 18.10 2.92
N LYS A 17 2.58 18.93 3.88
CA LYS A 17 3.04 18.95 5.29
C LYS A 17 2.65 17.75 6.17
N ARG A 18 2.26 16.59 5.62
CA ARG A 18 1.97 15.38 6.41
C ARG A 18 3.26 14.62 6.75
N GLN A 19 4.20 15.29 7.42
CA GLN A 19 5.46 14.67 7.89
C GLN A 19 5.24 13.69 9.05
N SER A 20 4.19 13.87 9.86
CA SER A 20 3.96 13.05 11.06
C SER A 20 3.53 11.60 10.76
N SER A 21 3.04 11.31 9.55
CA SER A 21 2.50 9.98 9.17
C SER A 21 3.46 9.16 8.31
N ARG A 22 4.69 9.64 8.10
CA ARG A 22 5.63 9.04 7.14
C ARG A 22 6.11 7.64 7.49
N ASP A 23 6.17 7.33 8.79
CA ASP A 23 6.73 6.07 9.27
C ASP A 23 5.66 5.00 9.58
N THR A 24 4.39 5.24 9.23
CA THR A 24 3.29 4.32 9.54
C THR A 24 2.49 3.94 8.31
N ILE A 25 2.19 2.64 8.17
CA ILE A 25 1.23 2.14 7.19
C ILE A 25 -0.18 2.61 7.58
N GLY A 26 -0.87 3.26 6.64
CA GLY A 26 -2.21 3.79 6.84
C GLY A 26 -3.22 2.76 7.34
N CYS A 27 -4.23 3.21 8.10
CA CYS A 27 -5.28 2.32 8.62
C CYS A 27 -6.14 1.72 7.49
N GLY A 28 -6.32 2.43 6.38
CA GLY A 28 -7.05 1.94 5.20
C GLY A 28 -6.43 0.68 4.60
N PRO A 29 -5.16 0.71 4.15
CA PRO A 29 -4.42 -0.47 3.70
C PRO A 29 -4.48 -1.64 4.67
N ARG A 30 -4.30 -1.38 5.97
CA ARG A 30 -4.37 -2.42 7.02
C ARG A 30 -5.75 -3.03 7.16
N ALA A 31 -6.81 -2.22 7.11
CA ALA A 31 -8.18 -2.71 7.16
C ALA A 31 -8.52 -3.57 5.94
N VAL A 32 -8.14 -3.12 4.74
CA VAL A 32 -8.34 -3.88 3.50
C VAL A 32 -7.57 -5.21 3.54
N ALA A 33 -6.30 -5.19 3.96
CA ALA A 33 -5.49 -6.40 4.13
C ALA A 33 -6.17 -7.40 5.07
N GLY A 34 -6.64 -6.95 6.24
CA GLY A 34 -7.33 -7.82 7.18
C GLY A 34 -8.63 -8.43 6.64
N VAL A 35 -9.36 -7.72 5.78
CA VAL A 35 -10.54 -8.28 5.10
C VAL A 35 -10.13 -9.35 4.08
N LEU A 36 -9.07 -9.11 3.29
CA LEU A 36 -8.56 -10.07 2.31
C LEU A 36 -8.05 -11.35 3.01
N GLU A 37 -7.26 -11.20 4.07
CA GLU A 37 -6.75 -12.31 4.86
C GLU A 37 -7.88 -13.14 5.48
N ARG A 38 -8.93 -12.50 6.03
CA ARG A 38 -10.13 -13.19 6.53
C ARG A 38 -10.89 -13.98 5.48
N ARG A 39 -10.69 -13.68 4.19
CA ARG A 39 -11.26 -14.43 3.05
C ARG A 39 -10.30 -15.49 2.51
N GLY A 40 -9.15 -15.71 3.15
CA GLY A 40 -8.16 -16.70 2.75
C GLY A 40 -7.30 -16.25 1.55
N LEU A 41 -7.23 -14.95 1.27
CA LEU A 41 -6.40 -14.39 0.21
C LEU A 41 -5.03 -13.98 0.78
N GLU A 42 -3.96 -14.26 0.04
CA GLU A 42 -2.62 -13.84 0.42
C GLU A 42 -2.43 -12.38 0.01
N CYS A 43 -2.05 -11.51 0.96
CA CYS A 43 -1.76 -10.12 0.65
C CYS A 43 -0.48 -9.64 1.33
N ARG A 44 0.18 -8.65 0.72
CA ARG A 44 1.30 -7.92 1.34
C ARG A 44 1.09 -6.43 1.18
N ILE A 45 1.40 -5.67 2.22
CA ILE A 45 1.46 -4.21 2.16
C ILE A 45 2.92 -3.78 1.99
N ARG A 46 3.20 -2.89 1.04
CA ARG A 46 4.51 -2.22 0.88
C ARG A 46 4.32 -0.73 0.76
N ARG A 47 5.26 0.06 1.27
CA ARG A 47 5.21 1.52 1.11
C ARG A 47 5.59 1.91 -0.32
N ALA A 48 5.05 3.03 -0.81
CA ALA A 48 5.33 3.50 -2.16
C ALA A 48 6.85 3.67 -2.41
N GLU A 49 7.60 4.21 -1.45
CA GLU A 49 9.05 4.38 -1.58
C GLU A 49 9.82 3.06 -1.72
N GLU A 50 9.36 1.98 -1.06
CA GLU A 50 9.96 0.64 -1.13
C GLU A 50 9.68 -0.04 -2.47
N VAL A 51 8.53 0.28 -3.07
CA VAL A 51 8.14 -0.22 -4.39
C VAL A 51 8.92 0.52 -5.47
N LEU A 52 9.02 1.85 -5.37
CA LEU A 52 9.73 2.69 -6.35
C LEU A 52 11.25 2.45 -6.38
N SER A 53 11.84 2.01 -5.26
CA SER A 53 13.28 1.73 -5.15
C SER A 53 13.66 0.28 -5.51
N ALA A 54 12.70 -0.61 -5.73
CA ALA A 54 12.96 -2.02 -6.00
C ALA A 54 13.05 -2.34 -7.50
N THR A 55 13.93 -3.29 -7.87
CA THR A 55 14.14 -3.71 -9.27
C THR A 55 12.97 -4.49 -9.89
N SER A 56 12.17 -5.17 -9.07
CA SER A 56 11.01 -5.95 -9.55
C SER A 56 9.94 -6.10 -8.44
N PRO A 57 9.31 -5.00 -8.00
CA PRO A 57 8.45 -4.99 -6.82
C PRO A 57 7.16 -5.78 -6.97
N PHE A 58 6.73 -6.01 -8.22
CA PHE A 58 5.45 -6.63 -8.57
C PHE A 58 5.56 -8.12 -8.91
N ARG A 59 6.78 -8.67 -8.97
CA ARG A 59 6.99 -10.06 -9.37
C ARG A 59 6.27 -11.02 -8.42
N GLY A 60 5.42 -11.87 -8.99
CA GLY A 60 4.69 -12.90 -8.25
C GLY A 60 3.37 -12.43 -7.62
N PHE A 61 2.91 -11.20 -7.88
CA PHE A 61 1.56 -10.79 -7.50
C PHE A 61 0.61 -10.88 -8.69
N ASP A 62 -0.62 -11.28 -8.43
CA ASP A 62 -1.69 -11.39 -9.42
C ASP A 62 -2.51 -10.09 -9.50
N HIS A 63 -2.59 -9.37 -8.38
CA HIS A 63 -3.30 -8.09 -8.28
C HIS A 63 -2.48 -7.02 -7.58
N LEU A 64 -2.72 -5.77 -7.97
CA LEU A 64 -2.15 -4.57 -7.37
C LEU A 64 -3.30 -3.67 -6.89
N ALA A 65 -3.24 -3.26 -5.62
CA ALA A 65 -4.10 -2.24 -5.04
C ALA A 65 -3.22 -1.08 -4.54
N ILE A 66 -3.68 0.16 -4.68
CA ILE A 66 -2.92 1.35 -4.29
C ILE A 66 -3.81 2.20 -3.40
N SER A 67 -3.34 2.56 -2.21
CA SER A 67 -4.00 3.60 -1.41
C SER A 67 -3.35 4.94 -1.66
N ALA A 68 -4.17 5.93 -1.99
CA ALA A 68 -3.76 7.30 -2.18
C ALA A 68 -4.86 8.23 -1.66
N MET A 69 -4.45 9.43 -1.30
CA MET A 69 -5.36 10.52 -0.95
C MET A 69 -4.86 11.77 -1.66
N THR A 70 -5.76 12.58 -2.19
CA THR A 70 -5.40 13.88 -2.76
C THR A 70 -4.94 14.78 -1.63
N MET A 71 -3.90 15.57 -1.90
CA MET A 71 -3.43 16.59 -0.96
C MET A 71 -4.36 17.80 -1.04
N ASP A 72 -4.58 18.44 0.11
CA ASP A 72 -5.23 19.75 0.14
C ASP A 72 -4.38 20.77 -0.60
N LEU A 73 -5.03 21.73 -1.26
CA LEU A 73 -4.32 22.86 -1.87
C LEU A 73 -3.77 23.78 -0.77
N PRO A 74 -2.55 24.34 -0.93
CA PRO A 74 -1.96 25.28 0.02
C PRO A 74 -2.77 26.55 0.25
#